data_AF-A0A2R6GYH9-F1
#
_entry.id   AF-A0A2R6GYH9-F1
#
_cell.length_a   1.000
_cell.length_b   1.000
_cell.length_c   1.000
_cell.angle_alpha   90.00
_cell.angle_beta   90.00
_cell.angle_gamma   90.00
#
_symmetry.space_group_name_H-M   'P 1'
#
loop_
_entity.id
_entity.type
_entity.pdbx_description
1 polymer ?
#
loop_
_entity_poly.entity_id
_entity_poly.type
_entity_poly.pdbx_seq_one_letter_code
_entity_poly.pdbx_strand_id
1 'polypeptide(L)'
;MADSGGRQFEEQVNRRSGADDRAVTPSVGKALEGGIVVLFVGLLTTMLLGGLVPDYRAATGAELGDRVLATASQEVERAVPSTVRAVDARRSVDLPSSIAGEGYEIRTDGRWLVLDHPDPAVGGRVRLVLPATVDSVDGVWQSGADTAVTVEGNRTGLVVELTDGGG
;
A
#
# COMPACT_ATOMS: atom_id res chain seq x y z
N MET A 1 -92.20 -45.62 3.05
CA MET A 1 -92.28 -45.53 1.57
C MET A 1 -91.71 -44.18 1.19
N ALA A 2 -90.70 -44.21 0.32
CA ALA A 2 -89.80 -43.11 -0.04
C ALA A 2 -90.53 -41.89 -0.63
N ASP A 3 -89.98 -40.69 -0.50
CA ASP A 3 -89.13 -40.13 -1.58
C ASP A 3 -88.41 -38.84 -1.15
N SER A 4 -87.16 -38.75 -1.58
CA SER A 4 -86.23 -37.64 -1.43
C SER A 4 -86.37 -36.67 -2.59
N GLY A 5 -86.29 -35.37 -2.35
CA GLY A 5 -86.08 -34.44 -3.45
C GLY A 5 -85.95 -32.98 -3.05
N GLY A 6 -84.72 -32.46 -3.07
CA GLY A 6 -84.50 -31.08 -3.51
C GLY A 6 -84.35 -30.00 -2.44
N ARG A 7 -83.49 -30.19 -1.43
CA ARG A 7 -82.90 -29.08 -0.65
C ARG A 7 -81.61 -28.60 -1.30
N GLN A 8 -81.64 -27.76 -2.33
CA GLN A 8 -80.41 -27.10 -2.85
C GLN A 8 -80.70 -25.84 -3.69
N PHE A 9 -81.15 -24.71 -3.12
CA PHE A 9 -81.08 -23.41 -3.83
C PHE A 9 -80.89 -22.19 -2.91
N GLU A 10 -80.22 -22.35 -1.77
CA GLU A 10 -79.77 -21.22 -0.95
C GLU A 10 -78.36 -21.50 -0.45
N GLU A 11 -77.36 -21.07 -1.22
CA GLU A 11 -76.01 -20.65 -0.80
C GLU A 11 -75.10 -20.57 -2.04
N GLN A 12 -75.41 -19.64 -2.94
CA GLN A 12 -74.45 -19.20 -3.97
C GLN A 12 -74.18 -17.71 -3.89
N VAL A 13 -74.11 -17.20 -2.67
CA VAL A 13 -73.50 -15.90 -2.40
C VAL A 13 -72.46 -16.13 -1.32
N ASN A 14 -71.22 -15.76 -1.63
CA ASN A 14 -70.11 -15.61 -0.69
C ASN A 14 -69.18 -16.82 -0.42
N ARG A 15 -68.58 -17.37 -1.48
CA ARG A 15 -67.27 -18.07 -1.36
C ARG A 15 -66.28 -17.62 -2.42
N ARG A 16 -66.03 -16.31 -2.49
CA ARG A 16 -64.86 -15.71 -3.18
C ARG A 16 -64.35 -14.49 -2.42
N SER A 17 -63.88 -14.71 -1.20
CA SER A 17 -62.93 -13.82 -0.54
C SER A 17 -61.93 -14.69 0.19
N GLY A 18 -60.70 -14.77 -0.33
CA GLY A 18 -59.63 -15.49 0.37
C GLY A 18 -58.44 -15.96 -0.46
N ALA A 19 -58.33 -15.60 -1.75
CA ALA A 19 -57.22 -16.09 -2.58
C ALA A 19 -56.25 -15.02 -3.08
N ASP A 20 -56.59 -13.72 -3.10
CA ASP A 20 -55.76 -12.74 -3.80
C ASP A 20 -54.71 -12.01 -2.95
N ASP A 21 -54.84 -11.98 -1.61
CA ASP A 21 -53.85 -11.29 -0.74
C ASP A 21 -52.64 -12.14 -0.32
N ARG A 22 -52.58 -13.42 -0.71
CA ARG A 22 -51.50 -14.35 -0.31
C ARG A 22 -50.47 -14.65 -1.40
N ALA A 23 -50.63 -14.10 -2.61
CA ALA A 23 -49.71 -14.34 -3.73
C ALA A 23 -48.53 -13.35 -3.78
N VAL A 24 -48.60 -12.22 -3.07
CA VAL A 24 -47.55 -11.18 -3.05
C VAL A 24 -46.52 -11.38 -1.94
N THR A 25 -46.89 -12.02 -0.83
CA THR A 25 -45.98 -12.32 0.29
C THR A 25 -44.86 -13.33 -0.03
N PRO A 26 -45.10 -14.42 -0.79
CA PRO A 26 -44.08 -15.43 -1.07
C PRO A 26 -42.93 -14.91 -1.93
N SER A 27 -43.23 -14.04 -2.90
CA SER A 27 -42.26 -13.50 -3.86
C SER A 27 -41.37 -12.42 -3.23
N VAL A 28 -41.93 -11.55 -2.39
CA VAL A 28 -41.16 -10.54 -1.65
C VAL A 28 -40.16 -11.20 -0.69
N GLY A 29 -40.57 -12.23 0.04
CA GLY A 29 -39.67 -12.97 0.93
C GLY A 29 -38.50 -13.62 0.21
N LYS A 30 -38.74 -14.20 -0.97
CA LYS A 30 -37.70 -14.86 -1.78
C LYS A 30 -36.78 -13.88 -2.49
N ALA A 31 -37.29 -12.72 -2.90
CA ALA A 31 -36.46 -11.64 -3.42
C ALA A 31 -35.54 -11.05 -2.34
N LEU A 32 -36.03 -10.92 -1.10
CA LEU A 32 -35.22 -10.48 0.03
C LEU A 32 -34.11 -11.47 0.37
N GLU A 33 -34.42 -12.77 0.41
CA GLU A 33 -33.46 -13.84 0.64
C GLU A 33 -32.36 -13.83 -0.43
N GLY A 34 -32.74 -13.76 -1.71
CA GLY A 34 -31.79 -13.64 -2.82
C GLY A 34 -30.95 -12.36 -2.74
N GLY A 35 -31.56 -11.23 -2.39
CA GLY A 35 -30.87 -9.95 -2.22
C GLY A 35 -29.82 -9.98 -1.11
N ILE A 36 -30.15 -10.60 0.03
CA ILE A 36 -29.22 -10.77 1.16
C ILE A 36 -28.06 -11.68 0.76
N VAL A 37 -28.31 -12.78 0.06
CA VAL A 37 -27.24 -13.69 -0.41
C VAL A 37 -26.32 -12.97 -1.37
N VAL A 38 -26.86 -12.20 -2.33
CA VAL A 38 -26.05 -11.42 -3.27
C VAL A 38 -25.25 -10.35 -2.54
N LEU A 39 -25.85 -9.63 -1.58
CA LEU A 39 -25.16 -8.65 -0.74
C LEU A 39 -24.02 -9.31 0.05
N PHE A 40 -24.29 -10.46 0.66
CA PHE A 40 -23.32 -11.21 1.45
C PHE A 40 -22.16 -11.72 0.60
N VAL A 41 -22.45 -12.32 -0.56
CA VAL A 41 -21.44 -12.79 -1.52
C VAL A 41 -20.66 -11.60 -2.08
N GLY A 42 -21.31 -10.47 -2.38
CA GLY A 42 -20.63 -9.25 -2.82
C GLY A 42 -19.66 -8.75 -1.75
N LEU A 43 -20.12 -8.65 -0.50
CA LEU A 43 -19.30 -8.20 0.63
C LEU A 43 -18.15 -9.17 0.93
N LEU A 44 -18.40 -10.48 0.90
CA LEU A 44 -17.36 -11.50 1.01
C LEU A 44 -16.38 -11.43 -0.16
N THR A 45 -16.86 -11.25 -1.40
CA THR A 45 -16.01 -11.09 -2.58
C THR A 45 -15.15 -9.84 -2.44
N THR A 46 -15.69 -8.73 -1.96
CA THR A 46 -14.92 -7.51 -1.67
C THR A 46 -13.90 -7.73 -0.56
N MET A 47 -14.20 -8.48 0.50
CA MET A 47 -13.21 -8.82 1.52
C MET A 47 -12.12 -9.75 0.99
N LEU A 48 -12.51 -10.79 0.25
CA LEU A 48 -11.61 -11.81 -0.30
C LEU A 48 -10.73 -11.27 -1.42
N LEU A 49 -11.25 -10.39 -2.28
CA LEU A 49 -10.49 -9.77 -3.37
C LEU A 49 -9.88 -8.41 -2.98
N GLY A 50 -10.38 -7.74 -1.94
CA GLY A 50 -10.06 -6.33 -1.66
C GLY A 50 -9.56 -6.01 -0.25
N GLY A 51 -9.60 -6.91 0.74
CA GLY A 51 -9.49 -6.48 2.13
C GLY A 51 -8.82 -7.45 3.11
N LEU A 52 -7.54 -7.80 2.91
CA LEU A 52 -6.64 -8.33 3.94
C LEU A 52 -5.15 -8.04 3.65
N VAL A 53 -4.81 -6.83 3.21
CA VAL A 53 -3.39 -6.48 2.99
C VAL A 53 -2.90 -5.12 3.54
N PRO A 54 -3.58 -4.39 4.45
CA PRO A 54 -2.93 -3.25 5.11
C PRO A 54 -1.76 -3.69 6.00
N ASP A 55 -2.00 -4.57 6.97
CA ASP A 55 -1.01 -4.89 8.00
C ASP A 55 0.16 -5.72 7.46
N TYR A 56 -0.09 -6.62 6.50
CA TYR A 56 0.97 -7.41 5.86
C TYR A 56 1.84 -6.56 4.92
N ARG A 57 1.27 -5.55 4.24
CA ARG A 57 2.03 -4.60 3.42
C ARG A 57 2.88 -3.67 4.28
N ALA A 58 2.35 -3.18 5.40
CA ALA A 58 3.12 -2.33 6.31
C ALA A 58 4.33 -3.09 6.89
N ALA A 59 4.14 -4.33 7.37
CA ALA A 59 5.22 -5.15 7.89
C ALA A 59 6.29 -5.51 6.83
N THR A 60 5.85 -5.83 5.61
CA THR A 60 6.78 -6.08 4.49
C THR A 60 7.46 -4.79 4.03
N GLY A 61 6.77 -3.66 4.08
CA GLY A 61 7.29 -2.34 3.75
C GLY A 61 8.41 -1.92 4.68
N ALA A 62 8.25 -2.11 5.99
CA ALA A 62 9.28 -1.83 6.99
C ALA A 62 10.59 -2.59 6.70
N GLU A 63 10.49 -3.90 6.48
CA GLU A 63 11.65 -4.74 6.14
C GLU A 63 12.31 -4.32 4.81
N LEU A 64 11.51 -3.93 3.81
CA LEU A 64 12.03 -3.38 2.56
C LEU A 64 12.73 -2.03 2.77
N GLY A 65 12.16 -1.15 3.59
CA GLY A 65 12.76 0.13 3.97
C GLY A 65 14.13 -0.03 4.61
N ASP A 66 14.25 -0.97 5.56
CA ASP A 66 15.53 -1.29 6.19
C ASP A 66 16.57 -1.80 5.18
N ARG A 67 16.17 -2.63 4.22
CA ARG A 67 17.07 -3.11 3.15
C ARG A 67 17.48 -2.01 2.18
N VAL A 68 16.55 -1.10 1.84
CA VAL A 68 16.83 0.07 1.01
C VAL A 68 17.83 0.98 1.71
N LEU A 69 17.63 1.29 2.99
CA LEU A 69 18.59 2.07 3.79
C LEU A 69 19.96 1.40 3.88
N ALA A 70 20.00 0.09 4.13
CA ALA A 70 21.25 -0.66 4.18
C ALA A 70 21.99 -0.58 2.83
N THR A 71 21.28 -0.75 1.72
CA THR A 71 21.87 -0.67 0.38
C THR A 71 22.35 0.74 0.05
N ALA A 72 21.54 1.75 0.33
CA ALA A 72 21.87 3.15 0.13
C ALA A 72 23.12 3.56 0.92
N SER A 73 23.20 3.16 2.20
CA SER A 73 24.39 3.43 3.03
C SER A 73 25.66 2.80 2.45
N GLN A 74 25.57 1.55 1.95
CA GLN A 74 26.71 0.87 1.34
C GLN A 74 27.14 1.52 0.02
N GLU A 75 26.21 2.02 -0.79
CA GLU A 75 26.55 2.74 -2.03
C GLU A 75 27.25 4.08 -1.71
N VAL A 76 26.77 4.84 -0.72
CA VAL A 76 27.42 6.07 -0.25
C VAL A 76 28.82 5.76 0.28
N GLU A 77 28.95 4.81 1.20
CA GLU A 77 30.23 4.43 1.81
C GLU A 77 31.25 3.94 0.76
N ARG A 78 30.78 3.22 -0.27
CA ARG A 78 31.63 2.73 -1.36
C ARG A 78 32.05 3.83 -2.34
N ALA A 79 31.25 4.88 -2.48
CA ALA A 79 31.59 6.02 -3.33
C ALA A 79 32.73 6.86 -2.71
N VAL A 80 32.85 6.87 -1.38
CA VAL A 80 33.84 7.69 -0.67
C VAL A 80 35.22 7.03 -0.65
N PRO A 81 36.27 7.71 -1.17
CA PRO A 81 37.64 7.22 -1.08
C PRO A 81 38.15 7.20 0.37
N SER A 82 38.94 6.19 0.71
CA SER A 82 39.54 6.05 2.05
C SER A 82 40.72 7.00 2.31
N THR A 83 41.22 7.71 1.28
CA THR A 83 42.35 8.66 1.41
C THR A 83 42.03 9.99 0.77
N VAL A 84 42.43 11.08 1.44
CA VAL A 84 42.23 12.45 0.95
C VAL A 84 43.09 12.70 -0.26
N ARG A 85 42.44 12.88 -1.40
CA ARG A 85 43.04 13.28 -2.66
C ARG A 85 42.08 14.24 -3.34
N ALA A 86 42.62 15.09 -4.21
CA ALA A 86 41.77 15.83 -5.12
C ALA A 86 40.97 14.82 -5.95
N VAL A 87 39.65 14.80 -5.74
CA VAL A 87 38.74 13.85 -6.38
C VAL A 87 37.47 14.60 -6.76
N ASP A 88 36.98 14.29 -7.94
CA ASP A 88 35.64 14.63 -8.40
C ASP A 88 35.10 13.33 -8.98
N ALA A 89 34.14 12.74 -8.28
CA ALA A 89 33.59 11.43 -8.62
C ALA A 89 32.08 11.46 -8.48
N ARG A 90 31.39 10.97 -9.51
CA ARG A 90 29.94 10.74 -9.50
C ARG A 90 29.66 9.26 -9.69
N ARG A 91 28.79 8.70 -8.85
CA ARG A 91 28.35 7.31 -8.92
C ARG A 91 26.84 7.23 -8.85
N SER A 92 26.22 6.68 -9.89
CA SER A 92 24.78 6.42 -9.89
C SER A 92 24.42 5.34 -8.87
N VAL A 93 23.25 5.49 -8.27
CA VAL A 93 22.67 4.59 -7.29
C VAL A 93 21.30 4.18 -7.81
N ASP A 94 21.06 2.87 -7.86
CA ASP A 94 19.78 2.31 -8.28
C ASP A 94 18.92 2.10 -7.02
N LEU A 95 17.84 2.86 -6.92
CA LEU A 95 16.86 2.71 -5.85
C LEU A 95 15.53 2.21 -6.43
N PRO A 96 14.77 1.39 -5.68
CA PRO A 96 13.39 1.06 -6.06
C PRO A 96 12.57 2.34 -6.25
N SER A 97 11.69 2.35 -7.25
CA SER A 97 10.82 3.50 -7.53
C SER A 97 9.73 3.71 -6.47
N SER A 98 9.42 2.69 -5.68
CA SER A 98 8.43 2.76 -4.59
C SER A 98 8.66 1.66 -3.55
N ILE A 99 8.16 1.88 -2.34
CA ILE A 99 8.03 0.85 -1.29
C ILE A 99 6.55 0.78 -0.93
N ALA A 100 6.01 -0.44 -0.81
CA ALA A 100 4.57 -0.66 -0.58
C ALA A 100 3.62 0.04 -1.60
N GLY A 101 4.14 0.44 -2.77
CA GLY A 101 3.40 1.14 -3.83
C GLY A 101 3.43 2.67 -3.74
N GLU A 102 4.11 3.23 -2.73
CA GLU A 102 4.23 4.68 -2.52
C GLU A 102 5.67 5.15 -2.76
N GLY A 103 5.79 6.41 -3.20
CA GLY A 103 7.09 7.08 -3.30
C GLY A 103 7.67 7.40 -1.92
N TYR A 104 8.98 7.58 -1.86
CA TYR A 104 9.73 7.87 -0.64
C TYR A 104 10.94 8.74 -0.91
N GLU A 105 11.51 9.30 0.15
CA GLU A 105 12.72 10.11 0.09
C GLU A 105 13.79 9.51 1.01
N ILE A 106 15.05 9.60 0.58
CA ILE A 106 16.21 9.34 1.44
C ILE A 106 16.95 10.66 1.63
N ARG A 107 16.96 11.17 2.86
CA ARG A 107 17.65 12.42 3.20
C ARG A 107 18.84 12.18 4.11
N THR A 108 19.78 13.10 4.07
CA THR A 108 20.88 13.16 5.03
C THR A 108 20.47 13.90 6.31
N ASP A 109 20.91 13.39 7.46
CA ASP A 109 20.88 14.07 8.76
C ASP A 109 22.26 13.94 9.41
N GLY A 110 23.17 14.82 8.98
CA GLY A 110 24.59 14.72 9.30
C GLY A 110 25.19 13.41 8.78
N ARG A 111 25.51 12.47 9.67
CA ARG A 111 26.04 11.13 9.29
C ARG A 111 24.98 10.03 9.34
N TRP A 112 23.72 10.40 9.24
CA TRP A 112 22.62 9.46 9.12
C TRP A 112 21.97 9.61 7.75
N LEU A 113 21.60 8.48 7.15
CA LEU A 113 20.57 8.46 6.12
C LEU A 113 19.24 8.17 6.80
N VAL A 114 18.22 8.93 6.45
CA VAL A 114 16.86 8.78 6.95
C VAL A 114 15.95 8.50 5.77
N LEU A 115 15.14 7.45 5.88
CA LEU A 115 14.11 7.13 4.91
C LEU A 115 12.80 7.72 5.41
N ASP A 116 12.29 8.69 4.65
CA ASP A 116 11.00 9.32 4.88
C ASP A 116 9.98 8.72 3.91
N HIS A 117 8.92 8.14 4.48
CA HIS A 117 7.87 7.43 3.75
C HIS A 117 6.49 7.92 4.22
N PRO A 118 5.47 8.01 3.33
CA PRO A 118 4.11 8.43 3.71
C PRO A 118 3.48 7.56 4.81
N ASP A 119 3.77 6.26 4.78
CA ASP A 119 3.49 5.34 5.90
C ASP A 119 4.61 5.41 6.95
N PRO A 120 4.35 5.86 8.19
CA PRO A 120 5.36 5.98 9.23
C PRO A 120 5.91 4.62 9.72
N ALA A 121 5.25 3.50 9.39
CA ALA A 121 5.75 2.17 9.71
C ALA A 121 6.92 1.74 8.81
N VAL A 122 7.12 2.41 7.66
CA VAL A 122 8.11 2.04 6.62
C VAL A 122 9.39 2.89 6.70
N GLY A 123 9.44 3.88 7.59
CA GLY A 123 10.60 4.76 7.77
C GLY A 123 11.78 4.09 8.49
N GLY A 124 12.86 4.84 8.65
CA GLY A 124 14.02 4.36 9.39
C GLY A 124 15.23 5.28 9.28
N ARG A 125 16.31 4.93 9.99
CA ARG A 125 17.59 5.63 9.83
C ARG A 125 18.78 4.68 10.01
N VAL A 126 19.82 4.90 9.22
CA VAL A 126 21.08 4.15 9.31
C VAL A 126 22.25 5.12 9.39
N ARG A 127 23.27 4.77 10.19
CA ARG A 127 24.45 5.59 10.37
C ARG A 127 25.48 5.26 9.30
N LEU A 128 26.00 6.27 8.63
CA LEU A 128 27.09 6.14 7.66
C LEU A 128 28.43 5.93 8.37
N VAL A 129 29.20 4.96 7.88
CA VAL A 129 30.56 4.64 8.33
C VAL A 129 31.57 5.26 7.37
N LEU A 130 31.76 6.57 7.50
CA LEU A 130 32.66 7.33 6.63
C LEU A 130 34.01 7.61 7.30
N PRO A 131 35.08 7.73 6.50
CA PRO A 131 36.37 8.23 6.99
C PRO A 131 36.21 9.59 7.69
N ALA A 132 37.09 9.86 8.66
CA ALA A 132 37.13 11.15 9.36
C ALA A 132 37.49 12.34 8.45
N THR A 133 37.86 12.06 7.21
CA THR A 133 38.20 13.03 6.18
C THR A 133 36.98 13.57 5.44
N VAL A 134 35.80 12.99 5.66
CA VAL A 134 34.53 13.55 5.18
C VAL A 134 34.08 14.62 6.15
N ASP A 135 34.01 15.85 5.65
CA ASP A 135 33.62 17.02 6.42
C ASP A 135 32.09 17.11 6.55
N SER A 136 31.37 16.77 5.47
CA SER A 136 29.92 16.89 5.38
C SER A 136 29.32 15.88 4.40
N VAL A 137 28.06 15.53 4.66
CA VAL A 137 27.23 14.66 3.83
C VAL A 137 25.86 15.31 3.77
N ASP A 138 25.48 15.77 2.59
CA ASP A 138 24.26 16.56 2.40
C ASP A 138 23.47 16.06 1.19
N GLY A 139 22.19 16.41 1.13
CA GLY A 139 21.33 16.14 -0.02
C GLY A 139 20.18 15.18 0.26
N VAL A 140 19.40 14.96 -0.78
CA VAL A 140 18.18 14.16 -0.76
C VAL A 140 18.10 13.38 -2.07
N TRP A 141 17.65 12.14 -1.97
CA TRP A 141 17.25 11.33 -3.11
C TRP A 141 15.76 11.10 -3.11
N GLN A 142 15.15 11.32 -4.27
CA GLN A 142 13.75 11.01 -4.49
C GLN A 142 13.59 9.65 -5.18
N SER A 143 12.72 8.79 -4.64
CA SER A 143 12.41 7.51 -5.27
C SER A 143 11.89 7.69 -6.70
N GLY A 144 12.43 6.92 -7.64
CA GLY A 144 12.02 6.97 -9.04
C GLY A 144 12.68 8.08 -9.86
N ALA A 145 13.48 8.95 -9.26
CA ALA A 145 14.45 9.77 -9.98
C ALA A 145 15.70 8.93 -10.30
N ASP A 146 16.51 9.38 -11.27
CA ASP A 146 17.89 8.94 -11.34
C ASP A 146 18.59 9.46 -10.07
N THR A 147 19.33 8.63 -9.35
CA THR A 147 20.00 9.07 -8.10
C THR A 147 21.49 8.83 -8.19
N ALA A 148 22.29 9.72 -7.59
CA ALA A 148 23.74 9.60 -7.62
C ALA A 148 24.39 10.19 -6.36
N VAL A 149 25.52 9.61 -5.97
CA VAL A 149 26.46 10.18 -5.00
C VAL A 149 27.52 10.95 -5.77
N THR A 150 27.67 12.23 -5.44
CA THR A 150 28.80 13.05 -5.87
C THR A 150 29.77 13.18 -4.71
N VAL A 151 31.05 12.95 -4.95
CA VAL A 151 32.12 13.13 -3.98
C VAL A 151 33.09 14.15 -4.54
N GLU A 152 33.16 15.29 -3.86
CA GLU A 152 34.11 16.35 -4.17
C GLU A 152 35.14 16.42 -3.05
N GLY A 153 36.41 16.37 -3.43
CA GLY A 153 37.51 16.33 -2.49
C GLY A 153 38.64 17.23 -2.91
N ASN A 154 39.26 17.87 -1.93
CA ASN A 154 40.52 18.57 -2.10
C ASN A 154 41.60 17.91 -1.21
N ARG A 155 42.71 18.61 -0.93
CA ARG A 155 43.80 18.06 -0.11
C ARG A 155 43.51 18.04 1.38
N THR A 156 42.45 18.70 1.84
CA THR A 156 42.14 18.90 3.26
C THR A 156 40.87 18.19 3.72
N GLY A 157 39.95 17.85 2.81
CA GLY A 157 38.71 17.17 3.15
C GLY A 157 37.86 16.77 1.95
N LEU A 158 36.78 16.03 2.24
CA LEU A 158 35.81 15.51 1.28
C LEU A 158 34.40 15.99 1.64
N VAL A 159 33.63 16.40 0.64
CA VAL A 159 32.20 16.68 0.71
C VAL A 159 31.47 15.62 -0.09
N VAL A 160 30.41 15.06 0.48
CA VAL A 160 29.58 14.05 -0.16
C VAL A 160 28.19 14.64 -0.36
N GLU A 161 27.69 14.57 -1.58
CA GLU A 161 26.37 15.07 -1.93
C GLU A 161 25.50 13.98 -2.54
N LEU A 162 24.29 13.81 -2.00
CA LEU A 162 23.23 13.00 -2.58
C LEU A 162 22.48 13.88 -3.57
N THR A 163 22.66 13.60 -4.85
CA THR A 163 22.01 14.34 -5.94
C THR A 163 21.04 13.45 -6.69
N ASP A 164 19.87 13.99 -7.01
CA ASP A 164 19.07 13.43 -8.10
C ASP A 164 19.78 13.76 -9.43
N GLY A 165 19.92 12.76 -10.28
CA GLY A 165 20.36 12.86 -11.67
C GLY A 165 19.34 13.63 -12.50
N GLY A 166 19.37 14.94 -12.39
CA GLY A 166 18.71 15.85 -13.32
C GLY A 166 19.74 16.63 -14.12
N GLY A 167 20.04 16.17 -15.34
CA GLY A 167 20.89 16.85 -16.33
C GLY A 167 21.08 16.02 -17.59
#